data_AF-A0A8H7DE15-F1
#
_entry.id   AF-A0A8H7DE15-F1
#
_cell.length_a   1.000
_cell.length_b   1.000
_cell.length_c   1.000
_cell.angle_alpha   90.00
_cell.angle_beta   90.00
_cell.angle_gamma   90.00
#
_symmetry.space_group_name_H-M   'P 1'
#
loop_
_entity.id
_entity.type
_entity.pdbx_description
1 polymer ?
#
loop_
_entity_poly.entity_id
_entity_poly.type
_entity_poly.pdbx_seq_one_letter_code
_entity_poly.pdbx_strand_id
1 'polypeptide(L)' 'MSSSKGPLRNTYTIKAASGNPVTRVFCSNCGSAISHLTVAFGDAQAIQTGNFTDFAQVPVTTAYFVKDRWTGLQYLSFLG' A
#
# COMPACT_ATOMS: atom_id res chain seq x y z
N MET A 1 -5.23 -0.41 16.77
CA MET A 1 -3.80 -0.58 16.40
C MET A 1 -3.07 0.69 16.80
N SER A 2 -2.08 0.59 17.70
CA SER A 2 -1.43 1.75 18.32
C SER A 2 -0.41 2.41 17.38
N SER A 3 -0.48 3.74 17.30
CA SER A 3 0.31 4.65 16.49
C SER A 3 1.82 4.47 16.70
N SER A 4 2.57 4.17 15.64
CA SER A 4 4.03 4.00 15.67
C SER A 4 4.78 5.34 15.79
N LYS A 5 5.38 5.62 16.96
CA LYS A 5 6.36 6.71 17.17
C LYS A 5 7.79 6.10 17.23
N GLY A 6 8.64 6.41 16.24
CA GLY A 6 10.07 6.00 16.13
C GLY A 6 10.47 5.59 14.69
N PRO A 7 11.75 5.63 14.27
CA PRO A 7 12.17 5.36 12.88
C PRO A 7 12.06 3.85 12.55
N LEU A 8 10.83 3.39 12.39
CA LEU A 8 10.42 2.00 12.22
C LEU A 8 10.25 1.68 10.73
N ARG A 9 11.27 2.00 9.93
CA ARG A 9 11.20 1.90 8.46
C ARG A 9 12.18 0.88 7.93
N ASN A 10 11.73 -0.36 7.77
CA ASN A 10 12.48 -1.37 7.02
C ASN A 10 12.18 -1.19 5.54
N THR A 11 13.24 -1.06 4.74
CA THR A 11 13.13 -0.90 3.28
C THR A 11 13.69 -2.11 2.56
N TYR A 12 12.99 -2.58 1.53
CA TYR A 12 13.45 -3.64 0.65
C TYR A 12 13.28 -3.23 -0.81
N THR A 13 14.37 -3.25 -1.57
CA THR A 13 14.39 -2.83 -2.97
C THR A 13 14.46 -4.04 -3.88
N ILE A 14 13.56 -4.11 -4.86
CA ILE A 14 13.50 -5.16 -5.87
C ILE A 14 13.33 -4.56 -7.27
N LYS A 15 13.86 -5.22 -8.29
CA LYS A 15 13.59 -4.86 -9.69
C LYS A 15 12.20 -5.36 -10.08
N ALA A 16 11.33 -4.46 -10.53
CA ALA A 16 10.04 -4.84 -11.11
C ALA A 16 10.22 -5.43 -12.52
N ALA A 17 9.16 -6.03 -13.06
CA ALA A 17 9.14 -6.54 -14.44
C ALA A 17 9.43 -5.46 -15.49
N SER A 18 9.17 -4.19 -15.17
CA SER A 18 9.53 -3.03 -15.99
C SER A 18 11.03 -2.71 -15.99
N GLY A 19 11.85 -3.41 -15.21
CA GLY A 19 13.27 -3.12 -14.99
C GLY A 19 13.54 -2.02 -13.97
N ASN A 20 12.52 -1.22 -13.63
CA ASN A 20 12.64 -0.14 -12.65
C ASN A 20 12.76 -0.68 -11.22
N PRO A 21 13.58 -0.05 -10.37
CA PRO A 21 13.63 -0.39 -8.95
C PRO A 21 12.34 0.05 -8.26
N VAL A 22 11.82 -0.83 -7.41
CA VAL A 22 10.71 -0.54 -6.50
C VAL A 22 11.19 -0.77 -5.08
N THR A 23 11.13 0.27 -4.27
CA THR A 23 11.45 0.20 -2.84
C THR A 23 10.16 0.02 -2.05
N ARG A 24 10.05 -1.09 -1.33
CA ARG A 24 8.94 -1.39 -0.42
C ARG A 24 9.30 -0.94 0.99
N VAL A 25 8.35 -0.32 1.67
CA VAL A 25 8.51 0.20 3.02
C VAL A 25 7.60 -0.57 3.96
N PHE A 26 8.17 -1.05 5.06
CA PHE A 26 7.46 -1.81 6.06
C PHE A 26 7.61 -1.18 7.45
N CYS A 27 6.59 -1.38 8.28
CA CYS A 27 6.66 -1.11 9.70
C CYS A 27 7.60 -2.12 10.34
N SER A 28 8.72 -1.66 10.89
CA SER A 28 9.69 -2.55 11.55
C SER A 28 9.12 -3.26 12.79
N ASN A 29 8.03 -2.75 13.38
CA ASN A 29 7.41 -3.33 14.56
C ASN A 29 6.45 -4.49 14.24
N CYS A 30 5.58 -4.33 13.24
CA CYS A 30 4.52 -5.31 12.94
C CYS A 30 4.63 -5.95 11.56
N GLY A 31 5.62 -5.57 10.75
CA GLY A 31 5.84 -6.11 9.40
C GLY A 31 4.84 -5.62 8.34
N SER A 32 3.86 -4.77 8.72
CA SER A 32 2.86 -4.29 7.77
C SER A 32 3.46 -3.40 6.68
N ALA A 33 2.97 -3.57 5.44
CA ALA A 33 3.38 -2.74 4.31
C ALA A 33 2.82 -1.32 4.44
N ILE A 34 3.68 -0.31 4.34
CA ILE A 34 3.34 1.10 4.51
C ILE A 34 3.23 1.77 3.14
N SER A 35 4.29 1.68 2.34
CA SER A 35 4.37 2.39 1.07
C SER A 35 5.31 1.75 0.06
N HIS A 36 5.20 2.20 -1.19
CA HIS A 36 6.05 1.83 -2.31
C HIS A 36 6.60 3.09 -2.98
N LEU A 37 7.91 3.11 -3.23
CA LEU A 37 8.60 4.15 -3.98
C LEU A 37 9.08 3.56 -5.30
N THR A 38 8.91 4.34 -6.36
CA THR A 38 9.40 4.01 -7.70
C THR A 38 9.53 5.29 -8.49
N VAL A 39 10.41 5.26 -9.50
CA VAL A 39 10.63 6.37 -10.44
C VAL A 39 9.34 6.83 -11.12
N ALA A 40 8.35 5.95 -11.26
CA ALA A 40 7.05 6.26 -11.88
C ALA A 40 6.22 7.28 -11.08
N PHE A 41 6.48 7.46 -9.78
CA PHE A 41 5.74 8.38 -8.93
C PHE A 41 6.48 9.70 -8.65
N GLY A 42 7.71 9.88 -9.18
CA GLY A 42 8.51 11.06 -8.93
C GLY A 42 8.71 11.30 -7.42
N ASP A 43 8.31 12.47 -6.95
CA ASP A 43 8.37 12.84 -5.53
C ASP A 43 7.24 12.23 -4.69
N ALA A 44 6.23 11.63 -5.32
CA ALA A 44 5.14 10.95 -4.65
C ALA A 44 5.46 9.49 -4.33
N GLN A 45 4.70 8.90 -3.40
CA GLN A 45 4.77 7.48 -3.06
C GLN A 45 3.37 6.87 -2.99
N ALA A 46 3.27 5.59 -3.35
CA ALA A 46 2.02 4.85 -3.21
C ALA A 46 1.88 4.34 -1.77
N ILE A 47 0.78 4.68 -1.10
CA ILE A 47 0.51 4.28 0.30
C ILE A 47 -0.48 3.12 0.34
N GLN A 48 -0.25 2.17 1.24
CA GLN A 48 -1.22 1.11 1.55
C GLN A 48 -2.30 1.66 2.48
N THR A 49 -3.28 2.39 1.92
CA THR A 49 -4.29 3.15 2.68
C THR A 49 -5.11 2.31 3.66
N GLY A 50 -5.33 1.02 3.40
CA GLY A 50 -6.04 0.11 4.32
C GLY A 50 -5.38 -0.07 5.69
N ASN A 51 -4.11 0.33 5.85
CA ASN A 51 -3.40 0.29 7.14
C ASN A 51 -3.53 1.59 7.96
N PHE A 52 -4.22 2.60 7.44
CA PHE A 52 -4.31 3.93 8.02
C PHE A 52 -5.78 4.35 8.17
N THR A 53 -6.18 4.72 9.38
CA THR A 53 -7.55 5.18 9.66
C THR A 53 -7.90 6.48 8.94
N ASP A 54 -6.90 7.32 8.67
CA ASP A 54 -7.09 8.64 8.05
C ASP A 54 -7.64 8.54 6.61
N PHE A 55 -7.50 7.38 5.97
CA PHE A 55 -8.00 7.14 4.62
C PHE A 55 -9.33 6.37 4.59
N ALA A 56 -9.94 6.08 5.75
CA ALA A 56 -11.19 5.31 5.81
C ALA A 56 -12.37 5.98 5.08
N GLN A 57 -12.33 7.31 4.93
CA GLN A 57 -13.36 8.10 4.25
C GLN A 57 -12.96 8.57 2.85
N VAL A 58 -11.77 8.18 2.37
CA VAL A 58 -11.30 8.58 1.03
C VAL A 58 -11.88 7.62 0.01
N PRO A 59 -12.72 8.10 -0.94
CA PRO A 59 -13.35 7.22 -1.92
C PRO A 59 -12.31 6.64 -2.89
N VAL A 60 -12.48 5.37 -3.24
CA VAL A 60 -11.68 4.71 -4.28
C VAL A 60 -12.16 5.20 -5.64
N THR A 61 -11.33 5.94 -6.38
CA THR A 61 -11.68 6.48 -7.69
C THR A 61 -11.36 5.52 -8.84
N THR A 62 -10.39 4.64 -8.64
CA THR A 62 -9.86 3.77 -9.70
C THR A 62 -9.44 2.42 -9.11
N ALA A 63 -9.83 1.33 -9.78
CA ALA A 63 -9.42 -0.03 -9.42
C ALA A 63 -8.59 -0.64 -10.56
N TYR A 64 -7.38 -1.09 -10.24
CA TYR A 64 -6.48 -1.78 -11.16
C TYR A 64 -6.50 -3.30 -10.91
N PHE A 65 -6.12 -4.10 -11.92
CA PHE A 65 -6.04 -5.57 -11.85
C PHE A 65 -7.36 -6.28 -11.46
N VAL A 66 -8.50 -5.67 -11.78
CA VAL A 66 -9.83 -6.23 -11.45
C VAL A 66 -10.13 -7.56 -12.13
N LYS A 67 -9.47 -7.86 -13.27
CA LYS A 67 -9.61 -9.13 -14.00
C LYS A 67 -9.01 -10.32 -13.24
N ASP A 68 -7.96 -10.06 -12.47
CA ASP A 68 -7.25 -11.07 -11.67
C ASP A 68 -7.78 -11.11 -10.23
N ARG A 69 -8.92 -10.45 -9.97
CA ARG A 69 -9.53 -10.45 -8.64
C ARG A 69 -9.99 -11.87 -8.31
N TRP A 70 -9.54 -12.37 -7.16
CA TRP A 70 -10.04 -13.63 -6.63
C TRP A 70 -11.56 -13.51 -6.43
N THR A 71 -12.33 -14.29 -7.19
CA THR A 71 -13.81 -14.28 -7.24
C THR A 71 -14.49 -14.73 -5.94
N GLY A 72 -13.72 -15.06 -4.91
CA GLY A 72 -14.17 -15.63 -3.63
C GLY A 72 -13.96 -14.73 -2.41
N LEU A 73 -13.29 -13.57 -2.56
CA LEU A 73 -13.20 -12.57 -1.50
C LEU A 73 -14.23 -11.47 -1.75
N GLN A 74 -15.37 -11.61 -1.05
CA GLN A 74 -16.45 -10.63 -1.02
C GLN A 74 -15.87 -9.25 -0.72
N TYR A 75 -16.28 -8.25 -1.50
CA TYR A 75 -16.02 -6.86 -1.15
C TYR A 75 -16.71 -6.61 0.19
N LEU A 76 -16.00 -6.05 1.19
CA LEU A 76 -16.69 -5.43 2.31
C LEU A 76 -17.44 -4.22 1.71
N SER A 77 -18.70 -4.44 1.36
CA SER A 77 -19.59 -3.43 0.83
C SER A 77 -19.71 -2.32 1.88
N PHE A 78 -19.05 -1.19 1.63
CA PHE A 78 -19.37 0.08 2.27
C PHE A 78 -20.72 0.57 1.73
N LEU A 79 -21.81 -0.07 2.15
CA LEU A 79 -23.18 0.45 2.08
C LEU A 79 -23.98 -0.19 3.21
N GLY A 80 -24.31 0.62 4.21
CA GLY A 80 -25.03 0.28 5.44
C GLY A 80 -24.71 1.31 6.51
#